data_AF-A0A821H5G0-F1
#
_entry.id   AF-A0A821H5G0-F1
#
_cell.length_a   1.000
_cell.length_b   1.000
_cell.length_c   1.000
_cell.angle_alpha   90.00
_cell.angle_beta   90.00
_cell.angle_gamma   90.00
#
_symmetry.space_group_name_H-M   'P 1'
#
loop_
_entity.id
_entity.type
_entity.pdbx_description
1 polymer ?
#
loop_
_entity_poly.entity_id
_entity_poly.type
_entity_poly.pdbx_seq_one_letter_code
_entity_poly.pdbx_strand_id
1 'polypeptide(L)'
;CHYGVIGGGHYVAYVKNHTNQQWYCFNDSSCKPVSESVLEQCSSSAYLLFYERESLDHRCYMPNVEGKKQVASEFQLPGDDRWCSIM
;
A
#
# COMPACT_ATOMS: atom_id res chain seq x y z
N CYS A 1 -10.01 -0.62 -3.96
CA CYS A 1 -11.40 -0.31 -4.33
C CYS A 1 -11.50 0.03 -5.80
N HIS A 2 -12.62 -0.30 -6.43
CA HIS A 2 -12.91 0.03 -7.82
C HIS A 2 -14.24 0.77 -7.90
N TYR A 3 -14.23 1.94 -8.54
CA TYR A 3 -15.41 2.77 -8.75
C TYR A 3 -15.67 2.88 -10.25
N GLY A 4 -16.69 2.18 -10.75
CA GLY A 4 -17.03 2.19 -12.17
C GLY A 4 -17.75 0.92 -12.61
N VAL A 5 -17.66 0.63 -13.90
CA VAL A 5 -18.32 -0.52 -14.55
C VAL A 5 -17.28 -1.57 -14.98
N ILE A 6 -17.74 -2.74 -15.40
CA ILE A 6 -16.88 -3.90 -15.74
C ILE A 6 -15.90 -3.62 -16.91
N GLY A 7 -16.14 -2.56 -17.70
CA GLY A 7 -15.25 -2.14 -18.79
C GLY A 7 -14.39 -0.91 -18.50
N GLY A 8 -14.48 -0.32 -17.31
CA GLY A 8 -13.74 0.88 -16.97
C GLY A 8 -14.20 1.54 -15.68
N GLY A 9 -13.24 2.10 -14.95
CA GLY A 9 -13.48 2.79 -13.69
C GLY A 9 -12.17 3.27 -13.09
N HIS A 10 -12.27 3.76 -11.86
CA HIS A 10 -11.16 4.30 -11.11
C HIS A 10 -10.73 3.37 -9.99
N TYR A 11 -9.42 3.16 -9.85
CA TYR A 11 -8.85 2.26 -8.84
C TYR A 11 -8.12 3.07 -7.78
N VAL A 12 -8.44 2.80 -6.53
CA VAL A 12 -7.72 3.35 -5.38
C VAL A 12 -7.33 2.23 -4.43
N ALA A 13 -6.23 2.41 -3.70
CA ALA A 13 -5.77 1.46 -2.69
C ALA A 13 -5.83 2.08 -1.29
N TYR A 14 -6.35 1.32 -0.33
CA TYR A 14 -6.26 1.65 1.08
C TYR A 14 -5.23 0.71 1.71
N VAL A 15 -4.17 1.28 2.27
CA VAL A 15 -3.03 0.51 2.79
C VAL A 15 -2.74 0.97 4.21
N LYS A 16 -2.56 -0.01 5.10
CA LYS A 16 -2.11 0.26 6.46
C LYS A 16 -0.57 0.28 6.47
N ASN A 17 0.00 1.39 6.90
CA ASN A 17 1.45 1.49 7.05
C ASN A 17 1.89 0.64 8.25
N HIS A 18 2.83 -0.27 8.04
CA HIS A 18 3.29 -1.21 9.08
C HIS A 18 4.05 -0.50 10.22
N THR A 19 4.75 0.59 9.94
CA THR A 19 5.58 1.31 10.92
C THR A 19 4.74 2.13 11.90
N ASN A 20 3.78 2.90 11.41
CA ASN A 20 2.98 3.81 12.24
C ASN A 20 1.54 3.33 12.45
N GLN A 21 1.16 2.18 11.88
CA GLN A 21 -0.15 1.55 12.00
C GLN A 21 -1.32 2.45 11.53
N GLN A 22 -1.04 3.45 10.70
CA GLN A 22 -2.04 4.36 10.14
C GLN A 22 -2.47 3.93 8.74
N TRP A 23 -3.75 4.14 8.44
CA TRP A 23 -4.31 3.91 7.12
C TRP A 23 -4.09 5.09 6.18
N TYR A 24 -3.77 4.78 4.93
CA TYR A 24 -3.57 5.74 3.86
C TYR A 24 -4.41 5.37 2.64
N CYS A 25 -4.98 6.38 1.99
CA CYS A 25 -5.60 6.28 0.68
C CYS A 25 -4.59 6.72 -0.38
N PHE A 26 -4.26 5.79 -1.27
CA PHE A 26 -3.45 6.01 -2.47
C PHE A 26 -4.38 6.12 -3.67
N ASN A 27 -4.44 7.33 -4.23
CA ASN A 27 -5.25 7.70 -5.38
C ASN A 27 -4.34 8.38 -6.40
N ASP A 28 -3.87 7.62 -7.39
CA ASP A 28 -2.87 8.04 -8.38
C ASP A 28 -1.63 8.68 -7.73
N SER A 29 -1.40 9.97 -7.97
CA SER A 29 -0.28 10.74 -7.40
C SER A 29 -0.56 11.29 -6.00
N SER A 30 -1.73 11.04 -5.42
CA SER A 30 -2.13 11.54 -4.10
C SER A 30 -2.07 10.44 -3.04
N CYS A 31 -1.36 10.70 -1.96
CA CYS A 31 -1.34 9.87 -0.75
C CYS A 31 -1.88 10.69 0.44
N LYS A 32 -2.93 10.21 1.10
CA LYS A 32 -3.56 10.91 2.23
C LYS A 32 -3.87 9.95 3.38
N PRO A 33 -3.63 10.34 4.63
CA PRO A 33 -4.07 9.55 5.78
C PRO A 33 -5.61 9.50 5.83
N VAL A 34 -6.16 8.36 6.28
CA VAL A 34 -7.60 8.16 6.46
C VAL A 34 -7.90 7.46 7.78
N SER A 35 -9.10 7.67 8.32
CA SER A 35 -9.59 7.00 9.52
C SER A 35 -10.22 5.64 9.19
N GLU A 36 -10.30 4.75 10.19
CA GLU A 36 -10.98 3.45 10.04
C GLU A 36 -12.47 3.59 9.69
N SER A 37 -13.14 4.64 10.18
CA SER A 37 -14.53 4.92 9.80
C SER A 37 -14.73 5.14 8.29
N VAL A 38 -13.72 5.68 7.59
CA VAL A 38 -13.76 5.83 6.12
C VAL A 38 -13.56 4.47 5.44
N LEU A 39 -12.73 3.60 6.01
CA LEU A 39 -12.54 2.24 5.52
C LEU A 39 -13.82 1.40 5.60
N GLU A 40 -14.54 1.48 6.73
CA GLU A 40 -15.82 0.79 6.89
C GLU A 40 -16.82 1.20 5.81
N GLN A 41 -16.90 2.49 5.51
CA GLN A 41 -17.76 3.03 4.44
C GLN A 41 -17.34 2.56 3.05
N CYS A 42 -16.03 2.38 2.81
CA CYS A 42 -15.49 1.99 1.51
C CYS A 42 -15.44 0.46 1.30
N SER A 43 -15.69 -0.35 2.33
CA SER A 43 -15.56 -1.81 2.29
C SER A 43 -16.40 -2.47 1.19
N SER A 44 -17.60 -1.94 0.92
CA SER A 44 -18.49 -2.43 -0.15
C SER A 44 -17.94 -2.23 -1.57
N SER A 45 -16.94 -1.36 -1.74
CA SER A 45 -16.26 -1.08 -3.02
C SER A 45 -14.92 -1.82 -3.17
N ALA A 46 -14.54 -2.63 -2.17
CA ALA A 46 -13.33 -3.44 -2.23
C ALA A 46 -13.52 -4.60 -3.21
N TYR A 47 -12.58 -4.75 -4.14
CA TYR A 47 -12.58 -5.84 -5.13
C TYR A 47 -11.40 -6.81 -4.94
N LEU A 48 -10.38 -6.40 -4.20
CA LEU A 48 -9.19 -7.19 -3.89
C LEU A 48 -8.74 -6.82 -2.47
N LEU A 49 -8.38 -7.83 -1.68
CA LEU A 49 -7.93 -7.69 -0.30
C LEU A 49 -6.57 -8.40 -0.16
N PHE A 50 -5.62 -7.68 0.43
CA PHE A 50 -4.30 -8.21 0.77
C PHE A 50 -4.26 -8.44 2.28
N TYR A 51 -3.77 -9.60 2.70
CA TYR A 51 -3.62 -9.98 4.09
C TYR A 51 -2.20 -10.46 4.34
N GLU A 52 -1.64 -10.02 5.46
CA GLU A 52 -0.40 -10.56 6.00
C GLU A 52 -0.73 -11.67 6.99
N ARG A 53 0.01 -12.78 6.92
CA ARG A 53 -0.08 -13.82 7.95
C ARG A 53 0.70 -13.38 9.17
N GLU A 54 0.02 -13.33 10.32
CA GLU A 54 0.66 -13.05 11.60
C GLU A 54 1.78 -14.07 11.89
N SER A 55 2.90 -13.57 12.42
CA SER A 55 4.09 -14.38 12.77
C SER A 55 4.81 -15.06 11.60
N LEU A 56 4.62 -14.60 10.35
CA LEU A 56 5.43 -15.07 9.22
C LEU A 56 6.80 -14.36 9.21
N ASP A 57 7.90 -15.12 9.19
CA ASP A 57 9.22 -14.54 8.90
C ASP A 57 9.34 -14.28 7.39
N HIS A 58 9.11 -13.03 6.99
CA HIS A 58 9.16 -12.58 5.59
C HIS A 58 10.55 -12.72 4.98
N ARG A 59 11.61 -12.71 5.79
CA ARG A 59 13.00 -12.80 5.28
C ARG A 59 13.23 -14.12 4.55
N CYS A 60 12.48 -15.16 4.87
CA CYS A 60 12.54 -16.45 4.19
C CYS A 60 11.97 -16.43 2.76
N TYR A 61 11.15 -15.42 2.43
CA TYR A 61 10.50 -15.27 1.12
C TYR A 61 11.03 -14.06 0.34
N MET A 62 11.81 -13.20 0.97
CA MET A 62 12.47 -12.10 0.28
C MET A 62 13.56 -12.65 -0.66
N PRO A 63 13.67 -12.11 -1.89
CA PRO A 63 14.72 -12.51 -2.81
C PRO A 63 16.11 -12.16 -2.26
N ASN A 64 17.11 -12.98 -2.57
CA ASN A 64 18.49 -12.62 -2.25
C ASN A 64 18.90 -11.37 -3.05
N VAL A 65 19.24 -10.29 -2.34
CA VAL A 65 19.69 -9.01 -2.88
C VAL A 65 21.19 -8.77 -2.69
N GLU A 66 21.94 -9.74 -2.17
CA GLU A 66 23.39 -9.65 -2.03
C GLU A 66 24.06 -9.28 -3.38
N GLY A 67 24.93 -8.28 -3.34
CA GLY A 67 25.66 -7.80 -4.51
C GLY A 67 24.85 -6.93 -5.48
N LYS A 68 23.53 -6.75 -5.27
CA LYS A 68 22.73 -5.80 -6.07
C LYS A 68 22.85 -4.41 -5.46
N LYS A 69 23.29 -3.44 -6.27
CA LYS A 69 23.25 -2.03 -5.88
C LYS A 69 21.79 -1.57 -5.89
N GLN A 70 21.36 -0.94 -4.81
CA GLN A 70 20.07 -0.26 -4.76
C GLN A 70 20.04 0.76 -5.89
N VAL A 71 19.01 0.73 -6.73
CA VAL A 71 18.80 1.80 -7.71
C VAL A 71 18.58 3.06 -6.88
N ALA A 72 19.43 4.07 -7.07
CA ALA A 72 19.31 5.33 -6.37
C ALA A 72 17.90 5.88 -6.61
N SER A 73 17.23 6.24 -5.51
CA SER A 73 15.89 6.81 -5.51
C SER A 73 15.89 8.15 -6.24
N GLU A 74 15.65 8.13 -7.55
CA GLU A 74 15.54 9.35 -8.36
C GLU A 74 14.20 10.09 -8.13
N PHE A 75 13.37 9.62 -7.20
CA PHE A 75 12.22 10.33 -6.66
C PHE A 75 12.47 10.72 -5.20
N GLN A 76 13.22 11.80 -4.99
CA GLN A 76 13.30 12.46 -3.67
C GLN A 76 12.02 13.28 -3.46
N LEU A 77 10.93 12.63 -3.05
CA LEU A 77 9.84 13.34 -2.38
C LEU A 77 10.33 13.75 -0.97
N PRO A 78 9.95 14.95 -0.49
CA PRO A 78 10.54 15.50 0.73
C PRO A 78 10.23 14.62 1.94
N GLY A 79 11.27 13.99 2.48
CA GLY A 79 11.40 13.71 3.92
C GLY A 79 10.53 12.60 4.50
N ASP A 80 10.16 11.57 3.73
CA ASP A 80 9.54 10.39 4.30
C ASP A 80 10.12 9.11 3.73
N ASP A 81 10.94 8.43 4.53
CA ASP A 81 11.42 7.06 4.31
C ASP A 81 10.27 6.02 4.46
N ARG A 82 9.01 6.46 4.31
CA ARG A 82 7.78 5.70 4.52
C ARG A 82 7.33 5.03 3.24
N TRP A 83 8.15 4.12 2.71
CA TRP A 83 7.64 3.15 1.76
C TRP A 83 6.61 2.28 2.49
N CYS A 84 5.32 2.45 2.18
CA CYS A 84 4.34 1.41 2.48
C CYS A 84 4.72 0.23 1.58
N SER A 85 5.47 -0.74 2.12
CA SER A 85 5.58 -2.04 1.47
C SER A 85 4.17 -2.60 1.33
N ILE A 86 3.71 -2.72 0.09
CA ILE A 86 2.67 -3.68 -0.25
C ILE A 86 3.41 -5.02 -0.21
N MET A 87 3.20 -5.78 0.87
CA MET A 87 3.57 -7.20 0.88
C MET A 87 2.70 -7.98 -0.09
#